data_AF-A0A085ASR0-F1
#
_entry.id   AF-A0A085ASR0-F1
#
_cell.length_a   1.000
_cell.length_b   1.000
_cell.length_c   1.000
_cell.angle_alpha   90.00
_cell.angle_beta   90.00
_cell.angle_gamma   90.00
#
_symmetry.space_group_name_H-M   'P 1'
#
loop_
_entity.id
_entity.type
_entity.pdbx_description
1 polymer ?
#
loop_
_entity_poly.entity_id
_entity_poly.type
_entity_poly.pdbx_seq_one_letter_code
_entity_poly.pdbx_strand_id
1 'polypeptide(L)' 'FAGNTALRDLLGARFCHVYHACKNDELIQFERLITDTEIEWMLKNA' A
#
# COMPACT_ATOMS: atom_id res chain seq x y z
N PHE A 1 -11.95 -0.58 -0.53
CA PHE A 1 -13.33 -0.36 -1.05
C PHE A 1 -14.17 -1.63 -1.16
N ALA A 2 -13.62 -2.83 -1.42
CA ALA A 2 -14.42 -4.06 -1.59
C ALA A 2 -15.29 -4.41 -0.37
N GLY A 3 -14.80 -4.17 0.85
CA GLY A 3 -15.56 -4.37 2.10
C GLY A 3 -16.42 -3.18 2.56
N ASN A 4 -16.50 -2.09 1.77
CA ASN A 4 -17.33 -0.92 2.10
C ASN A 4 -18.05 -0.43 0.84
N THR A 5 -19.23 -0.99 0.61
CA THR A 5 -20.06 -0.74 -0.58
C THR A 5 -20.56 0.70 -0.63
N ALA A 6 -21.02 1.26 0.50
CA ALA A 6 -21.48 2.65 0.57
C ALA A 6 -20.41 3.66 0.12
N LEU A 7 -19.17 3.45 0.55
CA LEU A 7 -18.05 4.29 0.14
C LEU A 7 -17.69 4.09 -1.34
N ARG A 8 -17.77 2.86 -1.85
CA ARG A 8 -17.53 2.56 -3.26
C ARG A 8 -18.57 3.23 -4.17
N ASP A 9 -19.83 3.24 -3.75
CA ASP A 9 -20.92 3.84 -4.52
C ASP A 9 -20.80 5.36 -4.55
N LEU A 10 -20.39 5.99 -3.44
CA LEU A 10 -20.14 7.43 -3.38
C LEU A 10 -18.96 7.87 -4.26
N LEU A 11 -17.85 7.11 -4.26
CA LEU A 11 -16.62 7.48 -4.97
C LEU A 11 -16.62 7.03 -6.44
N GLY A 12 -17.41 6.01 -6.78
CA GLY A 12 -17.52 5.46 -8.12
C GLY A 12 -16.45 4.41 -8.45
N ALA A 13 -16.85 3.42 -9.26
CA ALA A 13 -16.04 2.25 -9.58
C ALA A 13 -14.70 2.59 -10.24
N ARG A 14 -14.67 3.59 -11.14
CA ARG A 14 -13.44 4.02 -11.84
C ARG A 14 -12.41 4.58 -10.86
N PHE A 15 -12.84 5.46 -9.96
CA PHE A 15 -11.96 6.02 -8.94
C PHE A 15 -11.39 4.91 -8.05
N CYS A 16 -12.26 4.02 -7.56
CA CYS A 16 -11.85 2.92 -6.71
C CYS A 16 -10.82 2.01 -7.38
N HIS A 17 -10.99 1.71 -8.67
CA HIS A 17 -10.03 0.90 -9.43
C HIS A 17 -8.65 1.58 -9.52
N VAL A 18 -8.63 2.85 -9.96
CA VAL A 18 -7.37 3.61 -10.12
C VAL A 18 -6.64 3.75 -8.78
N TYR A 19 -7.37 4.11 -7.71
CA TYR A 19 -6.78 4.21 -6.39
C TYR A 19 -6.11 2.91 -5.95
N HIS A 20 -6.80 1.76 -6.13
CA HIS A 20 -6.23 0.47 -5.76
C HIS A 20 -4.98 0.11 -6.57
N ALA A 21 -4.99 0.35 -7.87
CA ALA A 21 -3.82 0.12 -8.71
C ALA A 21 -2.63 0.96 -8.22
N CYS A 22 -2.84 2.27 -7.99
CA CYS A 22 -1.79 3.16 -7.51
C CYS A 22 -1.27 2.76 -6.11
N LYS A 23 -2.16 2.45 -5.16
CA LYS A 23 -1.74 2.06 -3.81
C LYS A 23 -1.02 0.72 -3.78
N ASN A 24 -1.41 -0.21 -4.66
CA ASN A 24 -0.72 -1.49 -4.78
C ASN A 24 0.69 -1.31 -5.35
N ASP A 25 0.85 -0.48 -6.38
CA ASP A 25 2.17 -0.17 -6.93
C ASP A 25 3.05 0.56 -5.90
N GLU A 26 2.49 1.51 -5.15
CA GLU A 26 3.20 2.21 -4.05
C GLU A 26 3.69 1.22 -2.98
N LEU A 27 2.85 0.25 -2.60
CA LEU A 27 3.23 -0.79 -1.64
C LEU A 27 4.37 -1.67 -2.17
N ILE A 28 4.29 -2.09 -3.44
CA ILE A 28 5.37 -2.87 -4.08
C ILE A 28 6.68 -2.09 -4.11
N GLN A 29 6.64 -0.78 -4.37
CA GLN A 29 7.84 0.05 -4.32
C GLN A 29 8.40 0.14 -2.90
N PHE A 30 7.53 0.32 -1.90
CA PHE A 30 7.93 0.36 -0.50
C PHE A 30 8.63 -0.93 -0.07
N GLU A 31 8.07 -2.10 -0.40
CA GLU A 31 8.64 -3.41 -0.04
C GLU A 31 10.01 -3.70 -0.70
N ARG A 32 10.37 -2.97 -1.76
CA ARG A 32 11.69 -3.11 -2.42
C ARG A 32 12.78 -2.29 -1.74
N LEU A 33 12.40 -1.36 -0.87
CA LEU A 33 13.35 -0.52 -0.15
C LEU A 33 13.69 -1.21 1.17
N ILE A 34 14.99 -1.33 1.46
CA ILE A 34 15.42 -1.65 2.82
C ILE A 34 15.32 -0.36 3.62
N THR A 35 14.50 -0.38 4.65
CA THR A 35 14.27 0.76 5.53
C THR A 35 15.36 0.90 6.58
N ASP A 36 15.57 2.11 7.10
CA ASP A 36 16.53 2.35 8.20
C ASP A 36 16.21 1.47 9.43
N THR A 37 14.92 1.25 9.69
CA THR A 37 14.47 0.32 10.74
C THR A 37 14.97 -1.10 10.51
N GLU A 38 14.87 -1.61 9.28
CA GLU A 38 15.35 -2.95 8.92
C GLU A 38 16.88 -3.04 9.01
N ILE A 39 17.60 -2.00 8.56
CA ILE A 39 19.06 -1.91 8.71
C ILE A 39 19.47 -1.96 10.18
N GLU A 40 18.83 -1.14 11.02
CA GLU A 40 19.11 -1.14 12.46
C GLU A 40 18.86 -2.50 13.10
N TRP A 41 17.77 -3.18 12.72
CA TRP A 41 17.46 -4.52 13.22
C TRP A 41 18.47 -5.56 12.75
N MET A 42 18.89 -5.52 11.49
CA MET A 42 19.90 -6.42 10.95
C MET A 42 21.27 -6.23 11.62
N LEU A 43 21.65 -4.99 11.94
CA LEU A 43 22.94 -4.67 12.57
C LEU A 43 22.96 -4.90 14.09
N LYS A 44 21.82 -4.74 14.79
CA LYS A 44 21.71 -4.96 16.24
C LYS A 44 21.55 -6.44 16.62
N ASN A 45 21.10 -7.29 15.68
CA ASN A 45 20.92 -8.73 15.89
C ASN A 45 21.94 -9.61 15.12
N ALA A 46 23.01 -9.01 14.57
CA ALA A 46 24.15 -9.72 14.00
C ALA A 46 25.17 -10.12 15.07
#